data_AF-A0A1S4B0X7-F1
#
_entry.id   AF-A0A1S4B0X7-F1
#
_cell.length_a   1.000
_cell.length_b   1.000
_cell.length_c   1.000
_cell.angle_alpha   90.00
_cell.angle_beta   90.00
_cell.angle_gamma   90.00
#
_symmetry.space_group_name_H-M   'P 1'
#
loop_
_entity.id
_entity.type
_entity.pdbx_description
1 polymer ?
#
loop_
_entity_poly.entity_id
_entity_poly.type
_entity_poly.pdbx_seq_one_letter_code
_entity_poly.pdbx_strand_id
1 'polypeptide(L)'
;MTSKIANGYAINNNNNNNNTQSSPPTSPKNRQSSRRRLRRRGSFRRRHLLLVVPLLYFSGLISCVRPLFSLLQPPAGAVYRSHEIFQKLWTDIQADNSSSIQLSSVWIYKRKLKEQRHCSTGNTASTKGSPGANLYLIVDANGGLNQQRSSICNAVVIAALLNATLLIPRLEFHNVWRDSSGFADIYDEDHFISTLKDYLTVVKELPAELMEKYDSNISNIRNLRVQAWAPPSYYLEEVYPVLLKR
;
A
#
# COMPACT_ATOMS: atom_id res chain seq x y z
N MET A 1 -53.87 1.18 32.01
CA MET A 1 -52.81 1.44 33.02
C MET A 1 -52.60 2.93 33.14
N THR A 2 -52.17 3.39 34.33
CA THR A 2 -51.67 4.75 34.60
C THR A 2 -50.26 4.95 33.98
N SER A 3 -49.67 6.14 33.91
CA SER A 3 -49.94 7.40 34.64
C SER A 3 -49.80 8.67 33.78
N LYS A 4 -50.27 9.80 34.34
CA LYS A 4 -49.84 11.16 33.98
C LYS A 4 -48.63 11.53 34.84
N ILE A 5 -47.71 12.34 34.32
CA ILE A 5 -46.85 13.24 35.12
C ILE A 5 -46.85 14.61 34.44
N ALA A 6 -46.94 15.68 35.25
CA ALA A 6 -46.87 17.07 34.82
C ALA A 6 -46.32 17.93 35.96
N ASN A 7 -45.56 18.97 35.61
CA ASN A 7 -44.94 19.97 36.49
C ASN A 7 -43.87 19.40 37.45
N GLY A 8 -42.90 20.17 37.93
CA GLY A 8 -42.55 21.57 37.62
C GLY A 8 -41.54 22.13 38.64
N TYR A 9 -41.44 23.46 38.68
CA TYR A 9 -40.73 24.27 39.70
C TYR A 9 -39.19 24.27 39.69
N ALA A 10 -38.64 25.48 39.65
CA ALA A 10 -37.28 25.78 40.08
C ALA A 10 -37.33 26.41 41.47
N ILE A 11 -36.32 26.17 42.31
CA ILE A 11 -36.09 26.88 43.58
C ILE A 11 -34.63 27.37 43.64
N ASN A 12 -34.44 28.49 44.34
CA ASN A 12 -33.23 29.32 44.39
C ASN A 12 -32.49 29.12 45.73
N ASN A 13 -31.44 29.92 45.97
CA ASN A 13 -30.77 30.21 47.25
C ASN A 13 -29.79 29.17 47.83
N ASN A 14 -28.90 29.53 48.78
CA ASN A 14 -28.00 30.70 48.89
C ASN A 14 -27.01 30.45 50.07
N ASN A 15 -25.99 31.32 50.22
CA ASN A 15 -25.29 31.65 51.47
C ASN A 15 -24.55 30.57 52.31
N ASN A 16 -23.20 30.63 52.23
CA ASN A 16 -22.31 31.08 53.31
C ASN A 16 -22.23 30.38 54.70
N ASN A 17 -20.97 30.02 55.04
CA ASN A 17 -20.18 30.46 56.22
C ASN A 17 -19.72 29.46 57.31
N ASN A 18 -18.47 29.73 57.74
CA ASN A 18 -17.75 29.34 58.96
C ASN A 18 -17.33 27.85 59.10
N ASN A 19 -16.03 27.50 59.25
CA ASN A 19 -14.88 27.99 60.05
C ASN A 19 -14.76 27.32 61.43
N THR A 20 -13.66 26.59 61.62
CA THR A 20 -13.10 26.20 62.93
C THR A 20 -11.60 26.50 62.92
N GLN A 21 -11.02 26.81 64.08
CA GLN A 21 -9.82 27.65 64.17
C GLN A 21 -8.79 27.13 65.20
N SER A 22 -7.50 27.26 64.89
CA SER A 22 -6.38 27.20 65.85
C SER A 22 -5.21 28.06 65.37
N SER A 23 -4.34 28.51 66.29
CA SER A 23 -3.59 29.78 66.13
C SER A 23 -2.04 29.62 66.30
N PRO A 24 -1.22 30.61 66.74
CA PRO A 24 0.00 31.06 66.02
C PRO A 24 1.29 30.81 66.86
N PRO A 25 2.47 31.48 66.70
CA PRO A 25 2.95 32.51 65.76
C PRO A 25 4.26 32.05 65.02
N THR A 26 5.22 32.83 64.48
CA THR A 26 5.64 34.25 64.59
C THR A 26 6.46 34.72 63.37
N SER A 27 6.82 36.01 63.29
CA SER A 27 7.83 36.61 62.38
C SER A 27 9.03 37.14 63.20
N PRO A 28 10.24 37.45 62.67
CA PRO A 28 10.49 38.37 61.52
C PRO A 28 11.71 37.91 60.66
N LYS A 29 12.48 38.69 59.86
CA LYS A 29 12.52 40.12 59.45
C LYS A 29 13.25 40.26 58.07
N ASN A 30 13.11 41.39 57.38
CA ASN A 30 13.80 41.71 56.11
C ASN A 30 15.00 42.68 56.35
N ARG A 31 16.06 42.65 55.51
CA ARG A 31 17.20 43.59 55.58
C ARG A 31 17.83 43.85 54.21
N GLN A 32 18.03 45.13 53.87
CA GLN A 32 18.44 45.57 52.52
C GLN A 32 19.93 45.86 52.35
N SER A 33 20.37 45.76 51.09
CA SER A 33 21.42 46.56 50.41
C SER A 33 22.90 46.33 50.74
N SER A 34 23.70 46.16 49.68
CA SER A 34 24.89 47.00 49.41
C SER A 34 25.44 46.74 48.01
N ARG A 35 25.59 47.80 47.19
CA ARG A 35 26.36 47.73 45.94
C ARG A 35 27.85 47.96 46.24
N ARG A 36 28.74 47.11 45.74
CA ARG A 36 30.16 47.45 45.54
C ARG A 36 30.58 47.02 44.13
N ARG A 37 30.96 47.98 43.28
CA ARG A 37 31.68 47.71 42.02
C ARG A 37 33.16 47.61 42.34
N LEU A 38 33.84 46.58 41.87
CA LEU A 38 35.31 46.55 41.79
C LEU A 38 35.78 46.44 40.34
N ARG A 39 37.00 46.90 40.05
CA ARG A 39 37.49 47.18 38.70
C ARG A 39 37.77 45.93 37.87
N ARG A 40 37.61 46.05 36.55
CA ARG A 40 38.10 45.09 35.54
C ARG A 40 39.62 44.93 35.62
N ARG A 41 40.11 43.68 35.61
CA ARG A 41 41.42 43.29 35.05
C ARG A 41 41.32 41.86 34.51
N GLY A 42 41.92 41.56 33.35
CA GLY A 42 41.87 40.21 32.73
C GLY A 42 40.98 40.02 31.50
N SER A 43 40.72 41.06 30.69
CA SER A 43 39.81 40.94 29.53
C SER A 43 40.40 40.28 28.26
N PHE A 44 41.71 40.03 28.18
CA PHE A 44 42.35 39.56 26.94
C PHE A 44 42.31 38.03 26.78
N ARG A 45 42.82 37.24 27.74
CA ARG A 45 42.81 35.76 27.63
C ARG A 45 41.40 35.15 27.51
N ARG A 46 40.36 35.78 28.08
CA ARG A 46 38.96 35.30 27.93
C ARG A 46 38.35 35.56 26.56
N ARG A 47 38.77 36.59 25.82
CA ARG A 47 38.16 36.94 24.51
C ARG A 47 38.48 35.92 23.42
N HIS A 48 39.72 35.46 23.33
CA HIS A 48 40.08 34.42 22.37
C HIS A 48 39.39 33.09 22.68
N LEU A 49 39.31 32.70 23.96
CA LEU A 49 38.62 31.46 24.36
C LEU A 49 37.12 31.48 23.98
N LEU A 50 36.46 32.63 24.11
CA LEU A 50 35.05 32.84 23.71
C LEU A 50 34.80 32.81 22.19
N LEU A 51 35.84 32.93 21.36
CA LEU A 51 35.74 32.78 19.90
C LEU A 51 36.18 31.39 19.43
N VAL A 52 37.16 30.78 20.11
CA VAL A 52 37.64 29.42 19.83
C VAL A 52 36.57 28.36 20.13
N VAL A 53 35.79 28.49 21.21
CA VAL A 53 34.74 27.51 21.54
C VAL A 53 33.64 27.43 20.47
N PRO A 54 33.05 28.55 19.98
CA PRO A 54 32.15 28.52 18.82
C PRO A 54 32.80 27.95 17.55
N LEU A 55 34.04 28.33 17.24
CA LEU A 55 34.74 27.81 16.05
C LEU A 55 34.94 26.29 16.10
N LEU A 56 35.36 25.75 17.26
CA LEU A 56 35.49 24.31 17.46
C LEU A 56 34.15 23.58 17.43
N TYR A 57 33.07 24.20 17.92
CA TYR A 57 31.72 23.66 17.84
C TYR A 57 31.22 23.60 16.38
N PHE A 58 31.40 24.67 15.59
CA PHE A 58 31.04 24.67 14.18
C PHE A 58 31.93 23.76 13.32
N SER A 59 33.24 23.66 13.58
CA SER A 59 34.09 22.68 12.90
C SER A 59 33.75 21.24 13.31
N GLY A 60 33.34 21.02 14.56
CA GLY A 60 32.85 19.73 15.04
C GLY A 60 31.57 19.31 14.32
N LEU A 61 30.58 20.23 14.22
CA LEU A 61 29.39 20.03 13.39
C LEU A 61 29.77 19.69 11.95
N ILE A 62 30.52 20.55 11.26
CA ILE A 62 30.90 20.36 9.85
C ILE A 62 31.66 19.05 9.62
N SER A 63 32.56 18.65 10.53
CA SER A 63 33.29 17.38 10.42
C SER A 63 32.40 16.15 10.62
N CYS A 64 31.39 16.26 11.49
CA CYS A 64 30.31 15.26 11.61
C CYS A 64 29.37 15.22 10.39
N VAL A 65 29.41 16.21 9.48
CA VAL A 65 28.65 16.22 8.22
C VAL A 65 29.52 15.90 6.99
N ARG A 66 30.33 14.84 7.09
CA ARG A 66 30.90 14.19 5.89
C ARG A 66 29.81 13.44 5.10
N PRO A 67 29.84 13.58 3.77
CA PRO A 67 29.27 14.72 3.05
C PRO A 67 27.74 14.62 2.94
N LEU A 68 27.03 15.74 3.08
CA LEU A 68 25.58 15.82 2.77
C LEU A 68 25.23 15.40 1.34
N PHE A 69 26.19 15.51 0.40
CA PHE A 69 25.99 15.16 -1.01
C PHE A 69 25.68 13.67 -1.25
N SER A 70 26.08 12.74 -0.37
CA SER A 70 25.67 11.33 -0.46
C SER A 70 24.19 11.08 -0.12
N LEU A 71 23.45 12.10 0.35
CA LEU A 71 21.98 12.03 0.52
C LEU A 71 21.20 12.58 -0.68
N LEU A 72 21.87 13.20 -1.66
CA LEU A 72 21.25 13.83 -2.83
C LEU A 72 21.25 12.92 -4.07
N GLN A 73 22.04 11.86 -4.08
CA GLN A 73 21.76 10.73 -4.96
C GLN A 73 20.53 10.00 -4.41
N PRO A 74 19.47 9.74 -5.21
CA PRO A 74 18.51 8.73 -4.81
C PRO A 74 19.28 7.42 -4.59
N PRO A 75 18.89 6.57 -3.62
CA PRO A 75 19.51 5.26 -3.49
C PRO A 75 19.40 4.57 -4.84
N ALA A 76 20.53 4.04 -5.33
CA ALA A 76 20.53 3.24 -6.53
C ALA A 76 19.70 1.97 -6.23
N GLY A 77 18.40 2.04 -6.55
CA GLY A 77 17.53 0.87 -6.57
C GLY A 77 18.17 -0.19 -7.45
N ALA A 78 17.83 -1.46 -7.22
CA ALA A 78 18.42 -2.58 -7.94
C ALA A 78 18.11 -2.50 -9.44
N VAL A 79 18.94 -1.77 -10.19
CA VAL A 79 18.86 -1.63 -11.65
C VAL A 79 18.96 -3.05 -12.19
N TYR A 80 17.94 -3.47 -12.94
CA TYR A 80 17.74 -4.87 -13.33
C TYR A 80 18.70 -5.29 -14.45
N ARG A 81 19.99 -5.38 -14.09
CA ARG A 81 21.13 -5.78 -14.92
C ARG A 81 21.20 -7.29 -15.15
N SER A 82 20.07 -8.01 -15.03
CA SER A 82 20.02 -9.45 -15.28
C SER A 82 20.48 -9.80 -16.69
N HIS A 83 20.17 -8.95 -17.68
CA HIS A 83 20.61 -9.09 -19.06
C HIS A 83 22.13 -8.93 -19.21
N GLU A 84 22.76 -7.95 -18.55
CA GLU A 84 24.23 -7.78 -18.53
C GLU A 84 24.91 -8.97 -17.83
N ILE A 85 24.36 -9.41 -16.70
CA ILE A 85 24.86 -10.55 -15.92
C ILE A 85 24.74 -11.84 -16.73
N PHE A 86 23.61 -12.03 -17.43
CA PHE A 86 23.36 -13.17 -18.31
C PHE A 86 24.32 -13.17 -19.50
N GLN A 87 24.51 -12.03 -20.18
CA GLN A 87 25.50 -11.92 -21.26
C GLN A 87 26.93 -12.20 -20.76
N LYS A 88 27.28 -11.70 -19.57
CA LYS A 88 28.61 -11.95 -18.97
C LYS A 88 28.82 -13.41 -18.59
N LEU A 89 27.78 -14.13 -18.18
CA LEU A 89 27.83 -15.56 -17.84
C LEU A 89 27.55 -16.48 -19.03
N TRP A 90 27.17 -15.94 -20.19
CA TRP A 90 26.74 -16.74 -21.35
C TRP A 90 27.87 -17.64 -21.88
N THR A 91 29.11 -17.15 -21.88
CA THR A 91 30.29 -17.96 -22.22
C THR A 91 30.46 -19.14 -21.29
N ASP A 92 30.23 -18.93 -20.00
CA ASP A 92 30.47 -19.92 -18.95
C ASP A 92 29.35 -20.98 -18.97
N ILE A 93 28.11 -20.56 -19.26
CA ILE A 93 26.95 -21.43 -19.52
C ILE A 93 27.15 -22.28 -20.78
N GLN A 94 27.71 -21.71 -21.86
CA GLN A 94 28.00 -22.45 -23.10
C GLN A 94 29.25 -23.35 -22.99
N ALA A 95 30.15 -23.07 -22.04
CA ALA A 95 31.31 -23.89 -21.74
C ALA A 95 31.02 -24.97 -20.67
N ASP A 96 29.83 -24.99 -20.07
CA ASP A 96 29.42 -25.96 -19.06
C ASP A 96 29.19 -27.36 -19.68
N ASN A 97 30.28 -28.13 -19.74
CA ASN A 97 30.28 -29.54 -20.10
C ASN A 97 30.13 -30.44 -18.85
N SER A 98 29.42 -29.99 -17.82
CA SER A 98 29.00 -30.88 -16.73
C SER A 98 28.05 -31.96 -17.25
N SER A 99 28.13 -33.16 -16.67
CA SER A 99 27.23 -34.24 -17.06
C SER A 99 25.79 -33.84 -16.74
N SER A 100 24.90 -33.99 -17.73
CA SER A 100 23.53 -33.47 -17.72
C SER A 100 22.87 -33.66 -16.36
N ILE A 101 22.69 -32.56 -15.63
CA ILE A 101 22.25 -32.59 -14.24
C ILE A 101 20.93 -33.37 -14.17
N GLN A 102 20.91 -34.47 -13.42
CA GLN A 102 19.67 -35.22 -13.20
C GLN A 102 18.66 -34.27 -12.53
N LEU A 103 17.62 -33.86 -13.27
CA LEU A 103 16.63 -32.93 -12.75
C LEU A 103 15.90 -33.51 -11.52
N SER A 104 15.83 -34.84 -11.43
CA SER A 104 15.41 -35.60 -10.24
C SER A 104 16.29 -35.39 -9.00
N SER A 105 17.58 -35.05 -9.14
CA SER A 105 18.49 -34.81 -8.02
C SER A 105 18.52 -33.34 -7.54
N VAL A 106 18.24 -32.38 -8.42
CA VAL A 106 18.09 -30.96 -8.05
C VAL A 106 16.85 -30.76 -7.19
N TRP A 107 15.72 -31.35 -7.62
CA TRP A 107 14.42 -31.16 -6.99
C TRP A 107 14.08 -32.26 -5.97
N ILE A 108 15.06 -32.76 -5.20
CA ILE A 108 14.84 -33.69 -4.07
C ILE A 108 14.15 -32.94 -2.92
N TYR A 109 12.84 -32.72 -3.08
CA TYR A 109 12.02 -32.04 -2.08
C TYR A 109 11.76 -32.97 -0.90
N LYS A 110 12.54 -32.81 0.18
CA LYS A 110 12.49 -33.68 1.38
C LYS A 110 11.16 -33.67 2.14
N ARG A 111 10.22 -32.76 1.82
CA ARG A 111 8.82 -32.86 2.29
C ARG A 111 8.03 -33.71 1.31
N LYS A 112 7.24 -34.67 1.78
CA LYS A 112 6.24 -35.35 0.94
C LYS A 112 5.45 -34.30 0.16
N LEU A 113 5.52 -34.35 -1.17
CA LEU A 113 4.70 -33.49 -2.01
C LEU A 113 3.24 -33.76 -1.64
N LYS A 114 2.44 -32.72 -1.40
CA LYS A 114 0.98 -32.90 -1.47
C LYS A 114 0.73 -33.34 -2.91
N GLU A 115 0.27 -34.57 -3.06
CA GLU A 115 -0.07 -35.18 -4.34
C GLU A 115 -0.85 -34.16 -5.18
N GLN A 116 -0.31 -33.79 -6.35
CA GLN A 116 -0.96 -32.83 -7.23
C GLN A 116 -2.19 -33.49 -7.84
N ARG A 117 -3.27 -33.45 -7.06
CA ARG A 117 -4.62 -33.59 -7.58
C ARG A 117 -4.72 -32.61 -8.74
N HIS A 118 -4.91 -33.14 -9.95
CA HIS A 118 -5.49 -32.34 -11.01
C HIS A 118 -6.71 -31.62 -10.42
N CYS A 119 -6.91 -30.37 -10.79
CA CYS A 119 -8.23 -29.78 -10.71
C CYS A 119 -9.13 -30.70 -11.54
N SER A 120 -9.92 -31.55 -10.87
CA SER A 120 -10.85 -32.46 -11.54
C SER A 120 -11.66 -31.61 -12.52
N THR A 121 -11.74 -32.03 -13.78
CA THR A 121 -12.34 -31.23 -14.85
C THR A 121 -13.80 -30.95 -14.50
N GLY A 122 -14.01 -29.79 -13.87
CA GLY A 122 -15.30 -29.42 -13.35
C GLY A 122 -16.19 -29.09 -14.52
N ASN A 123 -17.31 -29.82 -14.66
CA ASN A 123 -18.40 -29.49 -15.58
C ASN A 123 -19.18 -28.26 -15.07
N THR A 124 -18.46 -27.27 -14.54
CA THR A 124 -18.90 -26.15 -13.69
C THR A 124 -18.42 -24.82 -14.30
N ALA A 125 -18.70 -24.66 -15.59
CA ALA A 125 -18.49 -23.45 -16.38
C ALA A 125 -19.51 -23.34 -17.53
N SER A 126 -19.95 -24.48 -18.09
CA SER A 126 -21.01 -24.55 -19.11
C SER A 126 -22.44 -24.23 -18.59
N THR A 127 -22.56 -23.44 -17.52
CA THR A 127 -23.78 -22.65 -17.29
C THR A 127 -23.67 -21.42 -18.18
N LYS A 128 -24.05 -21.54 -19.46
CA LYS A 128 -24.33 -20.35 -20.29
C LYS A 128 -25.49 -19.60 -19.63
N GLY A 129 -25.16 -18.59 -18.82
CA GLY A 129 -26.14 -17.72 -18.19
C GLY A 129 -27.03 -17.07 -19.24
N SER A 130 -28.29 -16.81 -18.88
CA SER A 130 -29.27 -16.26 -19.82
C SER A 130 -28.71 -15.01 -20.53
N PRO A 131 -28.76 -14.91 -21.87
CA PRO A 131 -28.05 -13.89 -22.65
C PRO A 131 -28.68 -12.48 -22.59
N GLY A 132 -29.28 -12.11 -21.45
CA GLY A 132 -29.97 -10.84 -21.22
C GLY A 132 -29.21 -9.80 -20.38
N ALA A 133 -28.04 -10.16 -19.83
CA ALA A 133 -27.26 -9.27 -18.95
C ALA A 133 -25.86 -9.00 -19.53
N ASN A 134 -25.72 -7.85 -20.20
CA ASN A 134 -24.44 -7.36 -20.74
C ASN A 134 -23.54 -6.81 -19.62
N LEU A 135 -23.06 -7.69 -18.74
CA LEU A 135 -22.16 -7.37 -17.64
C LEU A 135 -20.70 -7.35 -18.10
N TYR A 136 -19.97 -6.31 -17.69
CA TYR A 136 -18.54 -6.15 -17.97
C TYR A 136 -17.76 -5.97 -16.67
N LEU A 137 -16.62 -6.65 -16.56
CA LEU A 137 -15.68 -6.51 -15.44
C LEU A 137 -14.38 -5.89 -15.94
N ILE A 138 -14.07 -4.70 -15.43
CA ILE A 138 -12.78 -4.02 -15.64
C ILE A 138 -11.93 -4.29 -14.39
N VAL A 139 -10.67 -4.69 -14.58
CA VAL A 139 -9.76 -4.95 -13.47
C VAL A 139 -8.43 -4.24 -13.67
N ASP A 140 -8.05 -3.48 -12.66
CA ASP A 140 -6.72 -2.89 -12.53
C ASP A 140 -5.85 -3.82 -11.66
N ALA A 141 -4.75 -4.29 -12.23
CA ALA A 141 -3.80 -5.21 -11.62
C ALA A 141 -2.61 -4.42 -11.08
N ASN A 142 -2.68 -4.11 -9.79
CA ASN A 142 -1.71 -3.28 -9.08
C ASN A 142 -0.70 -4.14 -8.31
N GLY A 143 0.40 -3.54 -7.87
CA GLY A 143 1.51 -4.24 -7.19
C GLY A 143 2.60 -4.73 -8.17
N GLY A 144 3.56 -5.50 -7.67
CA GLY A 144 4.62 -6.08 -8.51
C GLY A 144 4.13 -7.27 -9.34
N LEU A 145 4.86 -7.67 -10.38
CA LEU A 145 4.46 -8.71 -11.35
C LEU A 145 3.87 -10.00 -10.74
N ASN A 146 4.41 -10.49 -9.61
CA ASN A 146 3.86 -11.68 -8.94
C ASN A 146 2.49 -11.44 -8.27
N GLN A 147 2.22 -10.22 -7.81
CA GLN A 147 0.91 -9.80 -7.30
C GLN A 147 -0.06 -9.58 -8.47
N GLN A 148 0.37 -8.91 -9.54
CA GLN A 148 -0.42 -8.72 -10.77
C GLN A 148 -0.90 -10.05 -11.35
N ARG A 149 -0.02 -11.05 -11.46
CA ARG A 149 -0.37 -12.43 -11.85
C ARG A 149 -1.49 -13.02 -10.98
N SER A 150 -1.42 -12.85 -9.67
CA SER A 150 -2.48 -13.32 -8.75
C SER A 150 -3.80 -12.57 -8.98
N SER A 151 -3.75 -11.25 -9.18
CA SER A 151 -4.92 -10.42 -9.50
C SER A 151 -5.60 -10.83 -10.81
N ILE A 152 -4.81 -11.11 -11.86
CA ILE A 152 -5.30 -11.60 -13.16
C ILE A 152 -6.01 -12.95 -13.00
N CYS A 153 -5.41 -13.91 -12.29
CA CYS A 153 -6.05 -15.20 -12.01
C CYS A 153 -7.37 -15.05 -11.23
N ASN A 154 -7.41 -14.14 -10.24
CA ASN A 154 -8.64 -13.85 -9.49
C ASN A 154 -9.71 -13.23 -10.40
N ALA A 155 -9.34 -12.29 -11.27
CA ALA A 155 -10.25 -11.64 -12.22
C ALA A 155 -10.94 -12.64 -13.15
N VAL A 156 -10.19 -13.59 -13.70
CA VAL A 156 -10.70 -14.71 -14.53
C VAL A 156 -11.72 -15.53 -13.75
N VAL A 157 -11.42 -15.92 -12.51
CA VAL A 157 -12.35 -16.72 -11.68
C VAL A 157 -13.62 -15.93 -11.31
N ILE A 158 -13.49 -14.62 -11.02
CA ILE A 158 -14.63 -13.77 -10.68
C ILE A 158 -15.52 -13.53 -11.90
N ALA A 159 -14.95 -13.27 -13.08
CA ALA A 159 -15.71 -13.08 -14.31
C ALA A 159 -16.51 -14.34 -14.68
N ALA A 160 -15.91 -15.53 -14.56
CA ALA A 160 -16.60 -16.81 -14.75
C ALA A 160 -17.70 -17.03 -13.70
N LEU A 161 -17.42 -16.78 -12.41
CA LEU A 161 -18.40 -16.91 -11.31
C LEU A 161 -19.63 -16.02 -11.50
N LEU A 162 -19.45 -14.82 -12.06
CA LEU A 162 -20.51 -13.83 -12.29
C LEU A 162 -21.13 -13.91 -13.69
N ASN A 163 -20.68 -14.83 -14.56
CA ASN A 163 -21.05 -14.89 -15.99
C ASN A 163 -20.93 -13.50 -16.66
N ALA A 164 -19.83 -12.80 -16.40
CA ALA A 164 -19.56 -11.45 -16.90
C ALA A 164 -18.44 -11.47 -17.96
N THR A 165 -18.49 -10.52 -18.89
CA THR A 165 -17.42 -10.33 -19.89
C THR A 165 -16.23 -9.67 -19.22
N LEU A 166 -15.05 -10.29 -19.30
CA LEU A 166 -13.82 -9.73 -18.76
C LEU A 166 -13.18 -8.80 -19.78
N LEU A 167 -12.88 -7.56 -19.37
CA LEU A 167 -11.98 -6.70 -20.13
C LEU A 167 -10.53 -7.16 -19.90
N ILE A 168 -9.64 -7.00 -20.88
CA ILE A 168 -8.20 -7.27 -20.67
C ILE A 168 -7.70 -6.49 -19.43
N PRO A 169 -7.09 -7.15 -18.44
CA PRO A 169 -6.65 -6.49 -17.21
C PRO A 169 -5.62 -5.39 -17.46
N ARG A 170 -5.84 -4.20 -16.91
CA ARG A 170 -4.89 -3.08 -17.04
C ARG A 170 -3.80 -3.23 -15.97
N LEU A 171 -2.54 -3.09 -16.35
CA LEU A 171 -1.43 -3.11 -15.39
C LEU A 171 -1.18 -1.68 -14.87
N GLU A 172 -1.23 -1.47 -13.55
CA GLU A 172 -0.97 -0.13 -12.98
C GLU A 172 0.53 0.18 -12.93
N PHE A 173 0.93 1.39 -13.34
CA PHE A 173 2.31 1.88 -13.25
C PHE A 173 2.84 1.80 -11.81
N HIS A 174 3.86 0.99 -11.58
CA HIS A 174 4.36 0.74 -10.24
C HIS A 174 5.61 1.57 -9.92
N ASN A 175 5.45 2.61 -9.09
CA ASN A 175 6.50 3.58 -8.76
C ASN A 175 7.87 3.00 -8.33
N VAL A 176 7.91 1.87 -7.61
CA VAL A 176 9.16 1.19 -7.21
C VAL A 176 9.89 0.57 -8.39
N TRP A 177 9.17 -0.10 -9.31
CA TRP A 177 9.77 -0.78 -10.46
C TRP A 177 9.98 0.17 -11.64
N ARG A 178 9.24 1.29 -11.65
CA ARG A 178 9.16 2.30 -12.73
C ARG A 178 8.74 1.71 -14.08
N ASP A 179 8.00 0.62 -14.01
CA ASP A 179 7.48 -0.13 -15.14
C ASP A 179 6.17 0.47 -15.62
N SER A 180 6.08 0.76 -16.92
CA SER A 180 4.91 1.30 -17.62
C SER A 180 4.36 0.34 -18.67
N SER A 181 4.81 -0.91 -18.68
CA SER A 181 4.37 -1.95 -19.61
C SER A 181 2.87 -2.24 -19.45
N GLY A 182 2.15 -2.25 -20.57
CA GLY A 182 0.76 -2.69 -20.64
C GLY A 182 0.63 -4.22 -20.60
N PHE A 183 -0.60 -4.72 -20.72
CA PHE A 183 -0.84 -6.17 -20.75
C PHE A 183 -0.17 -6.84 -21.96
N ALA A 184 -0.35 -6.26 -23.16
CA ALA A 184 0.24 -6.73 -24.41
C ALA A 184 1.78 -6.76 -24.44
N ASP A 185 2.45 -5.92 -23.64
CA ASP A 185 3.91 -5.87 -23.54
C ASP A 185 4.50 -7.05 -22.74
N ILE A 186 3.67 -7.73 -21.94
CA ILE A 186 4.06 -8.84 -21.05
C ILE A 186 3.38 -10.17 -21.44
N TYR A 187 2.17 -10.11 -22.00
CA TYR A 187 1.30 -11.24 -22.29
C TYR A 187 0.72 -11.19 -23.70
N ASP A 188 0.72 -12.34 -24.38
CA ASP A 188 -0.02 -12.52 -25.63
C ASP A 188 -1.54 -12.47 -25.34
N GLU A 189 -2.18 -11.36 -25.76
CA GLU A 189 -3.61 -11.11 -25.60
C GLU A 189 -4.48 -12.14 -26.34
N ASP A 190 -4.07 -12.54 -27.54
CA ASP A 190 -4.87 -13.40 -28.41
C ASP A 190 -4.77 -14.85 -27.94
N HIS A 191 -3.61 -15.26 -27.40
CA HIS A 191 -3.47 -16.50 -26.64
C HIS A 191 -4.30 -16.48 -25.33
N PHE A 192 -4.31 -15.36 -24.58
CA PHE A 192 -5.12 -15.22 -23.36
C PHE A 192 -6.62 -15.33 -23.65
N ILE A 193 -7.13 -14.63 -24.66
CA ILE A 193 -8.53 -14.71 -25.11
C ILE A 193 -8.86 -16.14 -25.59
N SER A 194 -8.04 -16.72 -26.47
CA SER A 194 -8.32 -18.04 -27.06
C SER A 194 -8.21 -19.21 -26.07
N THR A 195 -7.45 -19.05 -24.99
CA THR A 195 -7.36 -20.01 -23.87
C THR A 195 -8.59 -19.95 -22.96
N LEU A 196 -9.20 -18.77 -22.80
CA LEU A 196 -10.33 -18.55 -21.88
C LEU A 196 -11.72 -18.66 -22.52
N LYS A 197 -11.82 -18.61 -23.85
CA LYS A 197 -13.06 -18.62 -24.66
C LYS A 197 -14.13 -19.65 -24.22
N ASP A 198 -13.72 -20.82 -23.73
CA ASP A 198 -14.61 -21.93 -23.39
C ASP A 198 -15.12 -21.85 -21.93
N TYR A 199 -14.58 -20.88 -21.16
CA TYR A 199 -14.93 -20.60 -19.76
C TYR A 199 -15.63 -19.25 -19.58
N LEU A 200 -15.19 -18.20 -20.28
CA LEU A 200 -15.76 -16.85 -20.22
C LEU A 200 -15.39 -16.00 -21.45
N THR A 201 -16.22 -15.00 -21.76
CA THR A 201 -15.92 -14.02 -22.82
C THR A 201 -14.87 -13.01 -22.35
N VAL A 202 -13.75 -12.92 -23.07
CA VAL A 202 -12.76 -11.84 -22.90
C VAL A 202 -12.82 -10.90 -24.09
N VAL A 203 -12.77 -9.58 -23.85
CA VAL A 203 -12.70 -8.56 -24.91
C VAL A 203 -11.62 -7.52 -24.61
N LYS A 204 -11.02 -6.94 -25.65
CA LYS A 204 -9.93 -5.95 -25.52
C LYS A 204 -10.45 -4.58 -25.04
N GLU A 205 -11.56 -4.14 -25.60
CA GLU A 205 -12.16 -2.82 -25.37
C GLU A 205 -13.66 -2.95 -25.03
N LEU A 206 -14.21 -1.92 -24.37
CA LEU A 206 -15.64 -1.84 -24.07
C LEU A 206 -16.41 -1.44 -25.36
N PRO A 207 -17.67 -1.90 -25.52
CA PRO A 207 -18.54 -1.38 -26.58
C PRO A 207 -18.68 0.13 -26.50
N ALA A 208 -18.56 0.83 -27.64
CA ALA A 208 -18.63 2.29 -27.71
C ALA A 208 -19.93 2.86 -27.09
N GLU A 209 -21.07 2.20 -27.33
CA GLU A 209 -22.37 2.53 -26.73
C GLU A 209 -22.36 2.56 -25.19
N LEU A 210 -21.54 1.70 -24.57
CA LEU A 210 -21.38 1.67 -23.12
C LEU A 210 -20.37 2.70 -22.64
N MET A 211 -19.33 3.02 -23.43
CA MET A 211 -18.38 4.09 -23.10
C MET A 211 -19.03 5.47 -23.19
N GLU A 212 -19.89 5.73 -24.17
CA GLU A 212 -20.62 6.99 -24.33
C GLU A 212 -21.41 7.36 -23.07
N LYS A 213 -22.07 6.38 -22.43
CA LYS A 213 -22.79 6.54 -21.15
C LYS A 213 -21.92 7.06 -19.99
N TYR A 214 -20.61 6.89 -20.06
CA TYR A 214 -19.64 7.32 -19.03
C TYR A 214 -18.71 8.44 -19.55
N ASP A 215 -19.18 9.27 -20.48
CA ASP A 215 -18.44 10.37 -21.11
C ASP A 215 -17.13 9.91 -21.80
N SER A 216 -17.14 8.67 -22.34
CA SER A 216 -15.96 7.95 -22.86
C SER A 216 -14.80 7.76 -21.87
N ASN A 217 -15.04 7.98 -20.57
CA ASN A 217 -14.00 7.93 -19.53
C ASN A 217 -14.24 6.80 -18.53
N ILE A 218 -13.39 5.77 -18.56
CA ILE A 218 -13.44 4.63 -17.61
C ILE A 218 -13.35 5.10 -16.14
N SER A 219 -12.75 6.26 -15.86
CA SER A 219 -12.67 6.83 -14.50
C SER A 219 -14.04 7.20 -13.91
N ASN A 220 -15.07 7.39 -14.74
CA ASN A 220 -16.44 7.67 -14.33
C ASN A 220 -17.21 6.38 -13.92
N ILE A 221 -16.65 5.21 -14.22
CA ILE A 221 -17.23 3.91 -13.85
C ILE A 221 -16.97 3.64 -12.37
N ARG A 222 -17.97 3.12 -11.65
CA ARG A 222 -17.90 2.90 -10.20
C ARG A 222 -16.93 1.77 -9.83
N ASN A 223 -15.73 2.13 -9.40
CA ASN A 223 -14.77 1.18 -8.83
C ASN A 223 -15.26 0.59 -7.50
N LEU A 224 -15.25 -0.75 -7.40
CA LEU A 224 -15.62 -1.49 -6.20
C LEU A 224 -14.37 -2.09 -5.53
N ARG A 225 -14.19 -1.83 -4.23
CA ARG A 225 -13.06 -2.36 -3.46
C ARG A 225 -13.44 -3.67 -2.77
N VAL A 226 -12.97 -4.77 -3.34
CA VAL A 226 -13.12 -6.13 -2.80
C VAL A 226 -12.23 -6.32 -1.57
N GLN A 227 -12.71 -7.04 -0.55
CA GLN A 227 -11.90 -7.40 0.63
C GLN A 227 -10.88 -8.50 0.29
N ALA A 228 -9.68 -8.43 0.89
CA ALA A 228 -8.70 -9.50 0.74
C ALA A 228 -9.25 -10.83 1.27
N TRP A 229 -9.08 -11.90 0.48
CA TRP A 229 -9.61 -13.25 0.78
C TRP A 229 -11.15 -13.37 0.83
N ALA A 230 -11.89 -12.46 0.16
CA ALA A 230 -13.33 -12.54 0.05
C ALA A 230 -13.81 -13.90 -0.52
N PRO A 231 -14.82 -14.57 0.10
CA PRO A 231 -15.34 -15.85 -0.36
C PRO A 231 -16.23 -15.70 -1.61
N PRO A 232 -16.53 -16.79 -2.35
CA PRO A 232 -17.39 -16.74 -3.54
C PRO A 232 -18.77 -16.09 -3.30
N SER A 233 -19.37 -16.29 -2.12
CA SER A 233 -20.66 -15.69 -1.76
C SER A 233 -20.63 -14.16 -1.75
N TYR A 234 -19.53 -13.54 -1.30
CA TYR A 234 -19.38 -12.08 -1.30
C TYR A 234 -19.54 -11.47 -2.70
N TYR A 235 -19.04 -12.14 -3.75
CA TYR A 235 -19.21 -11.66 -5.12
C TYR A 235 -20.66 -11.77 -5.61
N LEU A 236 -21.38 -12.81 -5.18
CA LEU A 236 -22.80 -13.02 -5.54
C LEU A 236 -23.74 -12.09 -4.76
N GLU A 237 -23.40 -11.75 -3.51
CA GLU A 237 -24.23 -10.98 -2.59
C GLU A 237 -23.97 -9.47 -2.67
N GLU A 238 -22.71 -9.04 -2.78
CA GLU A 238 -22.33 -7.60 -2.77
C GLU A 238 -21.99 -7.07 -4.16
N VAL A 239 -21.29 -7.84 -5.00
CA VAL A 239 -20.76 -7.34 -6.30
C VAL A 239 -21.79 -7.49 -7.42
N TYR A 240 -22.42 -8.65 -7.56
CA TYR A 240 -23.39 -8.93 -8.62
C TYR A 240 -24.60 -7.95 -8.62
N PRO A 241 -25.20 -7.56 -7.48
CA PRO A 241 -26.28 -6.57 -7.46
C PRO A 241 -25.82 -5.13 -7.74
N VAL A 242 -24.52 -4.84 -7.75
CA VAL A 242 -23.96 -3.56 -8.22
C VAL A 242 -23.82 -3.56 -9.73
N LEU A 243 -23.36 -4.68 -10.33
CA LEU A 243 -23.25 -4.83 -11.79
C LEU A 243 -24.62 -4.77 -12.50
N LEU A 244 -25.69 -5.22 -11.84
CA LEU A 244 -27.06 -5.17 -12.37
C LEU A 244 -27.75 -3.78 -12.23
N LYS A 245 -27.19 -2.84 -11.47
CA LYS A 245 -27.78 -1.50 -11.29
C LYS A 245 -27.42 -0.59 -12.45
N ARG A 246 -28.30 -0.59 -13.45
CA ARG A 246 -28.21 0.17 -14.70
C ARG A 246 -28.26 1.68 -14.49
#